data_AF-A0A9X3EXY4-F1
#
_entry.id   AF-A0A9X3EXY4-F1
#
_cell.length_a   1.000
_cell.length_b   1.000
_cell.length_c   1.000
_cell.angle_alpha   90.00
_cell.angle_beta   90.00
_cell.angle_gamma   90.00
#
_symmetry.space_group_name_H-M   'P 1'
#
loop_
_entity.id
_entity.type
_entity.pdbx_description
1 polymer ?
#
loop_
_entity_poly.entity_id
_entity_poly.type
_entity_poly.pdbx_seq_one_letter_code
_entity_poly.pdbx_strand_id
1 'polypeptide(L)'
;MNYTMIALSGLLCTIPYLQKCELDHHDDDHDDDHGGELYWAEGPQVDVPAGDLVGWSECFSNLYDQSEPDLTQDILGQDCTGSKLLMACRQVGADNFQVLAMGERADVLFDTDAQPNGTHEANGVAWYFSADFSWGFAAAGDDVNRSSCDSVFGGPETNSDLRLCWHTVGDGIAPGWRCGADEDLNDSRDFERFVFEAD
;
A
#
# COMPACT_ATOMS: atom_id res chain seq x y z
N MET A 1 -43.62 -25.94 -47.89
CA MET A 1 -42.58 -26.75 -47.22
C MET A 1 -42.41 -26.15 -45.83
N ASN A 2 -42.74 -26.94 -44.82
CA ASN A 2 -42.73 -26.54 -43.41
C ASN A 2 -41.28 -26.47 -42.92
N TYR A 3 -40.90 -25.38 -42.26
CA TYR A 3 -39.66 -25.33 -41.50
C TYR A 3 -39.99 -25.37 -40.01
N THR A 4 -39.69 -26.53 -39.42
CA THR A 4 -39.63 -26.77 -37.98
C THR A 4 -38.40 -26.04 -37.43
N MET A 5 -38.58 -25.17 -36.43
CA MET A 5 -37.49 -24.61 -35.63
C MET A 5 -37.06 -25.62 -34.57
N ILE A 6 -35.78 -26.02 -34.61
CA ILE A 6 -35.08 -26.60 -33.46
C ILE A 6 -33.77 -25.82 -33.34
N ALA A 7 -33.58 -25.19 -32.19
CA ALA A 7 -32.41 -24.41 -31.85
C ALA A 7 -31.18 -25.32 -31.74
N LEU A 8 -30.13 -25.01 -32.49
CA LEU A 8 -28.79 -25.55 -32.30
C LEU A 8 -27.77 -24.43 -32.51
N SER A 9 -27.05 -24.14 -31.42
CA SER A 9 -25.64 -23.75 -31.35
C SER A 9 -25.16 -22.69 -32.34
N GLY A 10 -25.14 -21.43 -31.90
CA GLY A 10 -24.35 -20.38 -32.52
C GLY A 10 -23.18 -19.97 -31.62
N LEU A 11 -21.98 -20.50 -31.89
CA LEU A 11 -20.72 -19.79 -31.69
C LEU A 11 -19.68 -20.40 -32.64
N LEU A 12 -19.41 -19.71 -33.76
CA LEU A 12 -18.26 -20.01 -34.61
C LEU A 12 -17.05 -19.31 -34.00
N CYS A 13 -16.17 -20.09 -33.40
CA CYS A 13 -14.86 -19.66 -32.93
C CYS A 13 -13.83 -19.99 -34.01
N THR A 14 -13.15 -19.00 -34.59
CA THR A 14 -11.92 -19.24 -35.38
C THR A 14 -10.74 -18.74 -34.57
N ILE A 15 -9.99 -19.69 -34.00
CA ILE A 15 -8.70 -19.49 -33.31
C ILE A 15 -7.57 -19.98 -34.24
N PRO A 16 -6.36 -19.39 -34.19
CA PRO A 16 -5.29 -20.04 -33.43
C PRO A 16 -4.47 -18.98 -32.65
N TYR A 17 -4.50 -18.90 -31.32
CA TYR A 17 -3.81 -19.80 -30.40
C TYR A 17 -4.43 -19.71 -28.98
N LEU A 18 -4.50 -20.85 -28.28
CA LEU A 18 -5.07 -21.18 -26.95
C LEU A 18 -5.16 -20.06 -25.90
N GLN A 19 -6.30 -19.76 -25.26
CA GLN A 19 -7.22 -20.56 -24.42
C GLN A 19 -6.72 -20.81 -23.00
N LYS A 20 -7.29 -20.05 -22.05
CA LYS A 20 -8.15 -20.67 -21.02
C LYS A 20 -9.44 -19.86 -20.90
N CYS A 21 -10.45 -20.29 -21.65
CA CYS A 21 -11.84 -20.15 -21.26
C CYS A 21 -12.17 -21.40 -20.45
N GLU A 22 -12.45 -21.25 -19.17
CA GLU A 22 -13.19 -22.24 -18.38
C GLU A 22 -14.35 -21.48 -17.72
N LEU A 23 -15.56 -21.83 -18.14
CA LEU A 23 -16.80 -21.60 -17.43
C LEU A 23 -16.92 -22.73 -16.40
N ASP A 24 -17.17 -22.40 -15.14
CA ASP A 24 -17.99 -23.25 -14.28
C ASP A 24 -18.91 -22.33 -13.45
N HIS A 25 -20.20 -22.46 -13.73
CA HIS A 25 -21.27 -21.88 -12.94
C HIS A 25 -21.35 -22.63 -11.61
N HIS A 26 -21.04 -21.94 -10.52
CA HIS A 26 -21.51 -22.33 -9.19
C HIS A 26 -22.58 -21.32 -8.77
N ASP A 27 -23.83 -21.77 -8.82
CA ASP A 27 -24.95 -21.09 -8.19
C ASP A 27 -24.81 -21.28 -6.68
N ASP A 28 -24.31 -20.26 -5.97
CA ASP A 28 -24.51 -20.09 -4.54
C ASP A 28 -25.21 -18.74 -4.32
N ASP A 29 -26.51 -18.82 -4.05
CA ASP A 29 -27.31 -17.74 -3.49
C ASP A 29 -26.74 -17.34 -2.12
N HIS A 30 -26.07 -16.19 -2.00
CA HIS A 30 -26.08 -15.43 -0.74
C HIS A 30 -25.74 -13.94 -0.96
N ASP A 31 -26.77 -13.13 -0.76
CA ASP A 31 -26.80 -11.70 -0.42
C ASP A 31 -25.94 -10.70 -1.22
N ASP A 32 -26.69 -9.84 -1.92
CA ASP A 32 -26.31 -8.47 -2.25
C ASP A 32 -25.93 -7.70 -0.96
N ASP A 33 -24.68 -7.83 -0.51
CA ASP A 33 -24.06 -6.84 0.37
C ASP A 33 -23.46 -5.73 -0.51
N HIS A 34 -24.18 -4.62 -0.62
CA HIS A 34 -23.61 -3.37 -1.11
C HIS A 34 -22.66 -2.77 -0.06
N GLY A 35 -21.67 -3.54 0.39
CA GLY A 35 -20.48 -3.01 1.02
C GLY A 35 -19.73 -2.20 -0.02
N GLY A 36 -19.58 -0.90 0.22
CA GLY A 36 -18.86 -0.02 -0.70
C GLY A 36 -17.50 -0.62 -1.05
N GLU A 37 -17.19 -0.68 -2.35
CA GLU A 37 -15.94 -1.26 -2.86
C GLU A 37 -14.76 -0.54 -2.19
N LEU A 38 -14.04 -1.27 -1.34
CA LEU A 38 -12.79 -0.80 -0.76
C LEU A 38 -11.82 -0.49 -1.92
N TYR A 39 -11.31 0.73 -1.97
CA TYR A 39 -10.25 1.08 -2.92
C TYR A 39 -9.02 0.22 -2.63
N TRP A 40 -8.73 -0.74 -3.51
CA TRP A 40 -7.57 -1.64 -3.37
C TRP A 40 -6.72 -1.63 -4.63
N ALA A 41 -5.41 -1.48 -4.47
CA ALA A 41 -4.45 -1.49 -5.56
C ALA A 41 -3.21 -2.32 -5.20
N GLU A 42 -2.67 -3.01 -6.21
CA GLU A 42 -1.38 -3.70 -6.13
C GLU A 42 -0.25 -2.70 -6.38
N GLY A 43 0.76 -2.73 -5.50
CA GLY A 43 1.94 -1.89 -5.55
C GLY A 43 1.73 -0.47 -5.05
N PRO A 44 2.81 0.32 -4.89
CA PRO A 44 2.69 1.73 -4.55
C PRO A 44 1.98 2.52 -5.66
N GLN A 45 1.09 3.42 -5.26
CA GLN A 45 0.35 4.32 -6.13
C GLN A 45 0.84 5.75 -5.93
N VAL A 46 0.80 6.55 -6.99
CA VAL A 46 1.18 7.97 -6.97
C VAL A 46 0.03 8.83 -7.45
N ASP A 47 0.01 10.09 -7.01
CA ASP A 47 -0.98 11.10 -7.43
C ASP A 47 -2.44 10.67 -7.19
N VAL A 48 -2.70 10.04 -6.03
CA VAL A 48 -4.04 9.51 -5.70
C VAL A 48 -4.87 10.57 -4.97
N PRO A 49 -6.03 11.00 -5.50
CA PRO A 49 -6.95 11.88 -4.79
C PRO A 49 -7.40 11.30 -3.45
N ALA A 50 -7.45 12.12 -2.39
CA ALA A 50 -7.93 11.64 -1.08
C ALA A 50 -9.38 11.12 -1.14
N GLY A 51 -10.20 11.65 -2.05
CA GLY A 51 -11.58 11.18 -2.26
C GLY A 51 -11.70 9.79 -2.89
N ASP A 52 -10.61 9.26 -3.47
CA ASP A 52 -10.60 7.93 -4.09
C ASP A 52 -10.35 6.82 -3.08
N LEU A 53 -9.90 7.13 -1.84
CA LEU A 53 -9.68 6.17 -0.76
C LEU A 53 -11.00 5.71 -0.10
N VAL A 54 -11.98 5.32 -0.92
CA VAL A 54 -13.26 4.79 -0.47
C VAL A 54 -13.02 3.50 0.34
N GLY A 55 -13.68 3.39 1.49
CA GLY A 55 -13.54 2.24 2.39
C GLY A 55 -12.36 2.32 3.37
N TRP A 56 -11.43 3.25 3.18
CA TRP A 56 -10.36 3.51 4.14
C TRP A 56 -10.77 4.56 5.17
N SER A 57 -10.34 4.39 6.42
CA SER A 57 -10.48 5.38 7.48
C SER A 57 -9.10 5.85 7.93
N GLU A 58 -8.87 7.17 7.94
CA GLU A 58 -7.64 7.72 8.51
C GLU A 58 -7.64 7.46 10.03
N CYS A 59 -6.60 6.78 10.51
CA CYS A 59 -6.44 6.45 11.93
C CYS A 59 -5.22 7.14 12.56
N PHE A 60 -4.29 7.64 11.74
CA PHE A 60 -3.16 8.43 12.21
C PHE A 60 -2.71 9.42 11.14
N SER A 61 -2.39 10.64 11.56
CA SER A 61 -1.67 11.62 10.75
C SER A 61 -0.89 12.60 11.60
N ASN A 62 0.27 13.05 11.11
CA ASN A 62 1.01 14.19 11.64
C ASN A 62 1.98 14.75 10.59
N LEU A 63 2.63 15.87 10.92
CA LEU A 63 3.67 16.46 10.09
C LEU A 63 4.98 15.66 10.19
N TYR A 64 5.81 15.79 9.15
CA TYR A 64 7.11 15.15 9.12
C TYR A 64 8.08 15.68 10.18
N ASP A 65 7.89 16.89 10.74
CA ASP A 65 8.68 17.46 11.85
C ASP A 65 8.29 16.94 13.25
N GLN A 66 7.30 16.04 13.33
CA GLN A 66 6.76 15.55 14.60
C GLN A 66 7.23 14.13 14.92
N SER A 67 7.27 13.80 16.21
CA SER A 67 7.55 12.46 16.72
C SER A 67 6.41 11.97 17.59
N GLU A 68 6.17 10.67 17.58
CA GLU A 68 5.24 9.98 18.47
C GLU A 68 5.99 8.96 19.33
N PRO A 69 5.71 8.88 20.63
CA PRO A 69 6.49 8.05 21.56
C PRO A 69 6.15 6.56 21.54
N ASP A 70 4.97 6.18 21.03
CA ASP A 70 4.46 4.80 21.11
C ASP A 70 3.71 4.42 19.81
N LEU A 71 4.38 3.65 18.96
CA LEU A 71 3.87 3.16 17.69
C LEU A 71 3.02 1.91 17.88
N THR A 72 3.50 0.92 18.64
CA THR A 72 2.82 -0.38 18.69
C THR A 72 1.59 -0.39 19.60
N GLN A 73 1.60 0.31 20.74
CA GLN A 73 0.47 0.32 21.67
C GLN A 73 -0.54 1.39 21.32
N ASP A 74 -0.10 2.63 21.10
CA ASP A 74 -1.03 3.75 20.88
C ASP A 74 -1.52 3.72 19.42
N ILE A 75 -0.64 3.98 18.46
CA ILE A 75 -1.04 4.11 17.05
C ILE A 75 -1.58 2.78 16.51
N LEU A 76 -0.78 1.70 16.52
CA LEU A 76 -1.18 0.42 15.94
C LEU A 76 -2.07 -0.40 16.87
N GLY A 77 -2.03 -0.15 18.19
CA GLY A 77 -2.75 -0.96 19.18
C GLY A 77 -4.12 -0.39 19.57
N GLN A 78 -4.34 0.92 19.41
CA GLN A 78 -5.62 1.57 19.75
C GLN A 78 -6.27 2.26 18.56
N ASP A 79 -5.51 3.02 17.77
CA ASP A 79 -6.10 3.91 16.76
C ASP A 79 -6.25 3.23 15.39
N CYS A 80 -5.21 2.51 14.95
CA CYS A 80 -5.11 1.79 13.68
C CYS A 80 -5.17 0.27 13.94
N THR A 81 -6.34 -0.26 14.26
CA THR A 81 -6.56 -1.68 14.65
C THR A 81 -7.10 -2.57 13.52
N GLY A 82 -7.48 -2.01 12.38
CA GLY A 82 -8.07 -2.73 11.25
C GLY A 82 -7.17 -3.82 10.66
N SER A 83 -7.80 -4.75 9.92
CA SER A 83 -7.15 -5.90 9.30
C SER A 83 -6.23 -5.54 8.13
N LYS A 84 -6.42 -4.37 7.53
CA LYS A 84 -5.62 -3.81 6.43
C LYS A 84 -5.06 -2.45 6.82
N LEU A 85 -3.88 -2.14 6.30
CA LEU A 85 -3.23 -0.85 6.51
C LEU A 85 -2.84 -0.22 5.17
N LEU A 86 -2.92 1.10 5.13
CA LEU A 86 -2.40 1.92 4.03
C LEU A 86 -1.51 3.01 4.63
N MET A 87 -0.29 3.11 4.13
CA MET A 87 0.66 4.18 4.49
C MET A 87 0.70 5.20 3.36
N ALA A 88 0.64 6.49 3.68
CA ALA A 88 0.66 7.55 2.68
C ALA A 88 1.40 8.80 3.16
N CYS A 89 1.77 9.65 2.22
CA CYS A 89 2.30 10.98 2.50
C CYS A 89 1.97 11.96 1.37
N ARG A 90 2.04 13.25 1.67
CA ARG A 90 1.95 14.33 0.68
C ARG A 90 2.50 15.64 1.23
N GLN A 91 2.65 16.62 0.35
CA GLN A 91 2.84 18.01 0.76
C GLN A 91 1.57 18.55 1.44
N VAL A 92 1.75 19.37 2.47
CA VAL A 92 0.66 20.00 3.20
C VAL A 92 -0.20 20.84 2.26
N GLY A 93 -1.50 20.57 2.24
CA GLY A 93 -2.47 21.26 1.39
C GLY A 93 -2.54 20.76 -0.05
N ALA A 94 -1.80 19.71 -0.42
CA ALA A 94 -1.99 19.03 -1.69
C ALA A 94 -3.33 18.24 -1.70
N ASP A 95 -4.04 18.28 -2.82
CA ASP A 95 -5.31 17.56 -2.98
C ASP A 95 -5.10 16.03 -3.03
N ASN A 96 -3.94 15.61 -3.56
CA ASN A 96 -3.61 14.22 -3.82
C ASN A 96 -2.50 13.73 -2.88
N PHE A 97 -2.55 12.45 -2.53
CA PHE A 97 -1.42 11.73 -1.95
C PHE A 97 -0.31 11.61 -2.97
N GLN A 98 0.90 12.01 -2.59
CA GLN A 98 2.06 11.94 -3.45
C GLN A 98 2.44 10.50 -3.73
N VAL A 99 2.48 9.69 -2.67
CA VAL A 99 2.62 8.24 -2.76
C VAL A 99 1.85 7.59 -1.63
N LEU A 100 1.29 6.42 -1.91
CA LEU A 100 0.69 5.53 -0.93
C LEU A 100 0.91 4.07 -1.31
N ALA A 101 0.83 3.18 -0.34
CA ALA A 101 0.77 1.74 -0.57
C ALA A 101 -0.15 1.10 0.48
N MET A 102 -0.78 -0.01 0.11
CA MET A 102 -1.73 -0.72 0.97
C MET A 102 -1.45 -2.22 0.98
N GLY A 103 -1.79 -2.87 2.09
CA GLY A 103 -1.58 -4.30 2.26
C GLY A 103 -2.35 -4.83 3.46
N GLU A 104 -2.34 -6.15 3.58
CA GLU A 104 -2.81 -6.81 4.80
C GLU A 104 -1.92 -6.37 5.96
N ARG A 105 -2.51 -6.12 7.12
CA ARG A 105 -1.79 -5.62 8.30
C ARG A 105 -0.57 -6.49 8.64
N ALA A 106 -0.71 -7.81 8.54
CA ALA A 106 0.35 -8.75 8.83
C ALA A 106 1.57 -8.59 7.90
N ASP A 107 1.36 -8.13 6.67
CA ASP A 107 2.43 -7.87 5.70
C ASP A 107 3.05 -6.50 5.90
N VAL A 108 2.21 -5.46 6.10
CA VAL A 108 2.67 -4.07 6.34
C VAL A 108 3.51 -3.95 7.62
N LEU A 109 3.20 -4.78 8.63
CA LEU A 109 3.89 -4.83 9.92
C LEU A 109 4.82 -6.04 10.06
N PHE A 110 5.17 -6.70 8.96
CA PHE A 110 6.12 -7.82 9.01
C PHE A 110 7.48 -7.30 9.48
N ASP A 111 7.92 -7.76 10.66
CA ASP A 111 9.22 -7.35 11.22
C ASP A 111 10.36 -7.92 10.36
N THR A 112 11.16 -7.01 9.84
CA THR A 112 12.30 -7.29 8.97
C THR A 112 13.63 -7.11 9.70
N ASP A 113 13.58 -6.97 11.03
CA ASP A 113 14.69 -6.57 11.90
C ASP A 113 15.32 -5.23 11.47
N ALA A 114 16.44 -4.86 12.10
CA ALA A 114 17.30 -3.75 11.69
C ALA A 114 18.27 -4.16 10.55
N GLN A 115 17.79 -4.91 9.56
CA GLN A 115 18.58 -5.32 8.40
C GLN A 115 18.54 -4.21 7.33
N PRO A 116 19.70 -3.72 6.83
CA PRO A 116 19.73 -2.63 5.86
C PRO A 116 18.90 -2.88 4.59
N ASN A 117 18.89 -4.11 4.10
CA ASN A 117 18.17 -4.50 2.88
C ASN A 117 17.02 -5.48 3.16
N GLY A 118 16.59 -5.61 4.42
CA GLY A 118 15.50 -6.49 4.79
C GLY A 118 14.17 -5.92 4.34
N THR A 119 13.45 -6.65 3.49
CA THR A 119 12.08 -6.36 3.04
C THR A 119 11.21 -7.62 3.10
N HIS A 120 9.90 -7.41 3.10
CA HIS A 120 8.86 -8.41 2.96
C HIS A 120 7.98 -8.06 1.77
N GLU A 121 7.93 -8.94 0.78
CA GLU A 121 7.23 -8.70 -0.49
C GLU A 121 5.77 -9.17 -0.39
N ALA A 122 4.82 -8.24 -0.50
CA ALA A 122 3.40 -8.54 -0.51
C ALA A 122 2.59 -7.47 -1.25
N ASN A 123 1.53 -7.87 -1.96
CA ASN A 123 0.67 -6.97 -2.73
C ASN A 123 1.45 -6.03 -3.67
N GLY A 124 2.53 -6.50 -4.31
CA GLY A 124 3.35 -5.67 -5.21
C GLY A 124 4.24 -4.62 -4.51
N VAL A 125 4.39 -4.71 -3.19
CA VAL A 125 5.13 -3.78 -2.35
C VAL A 125 6.24 -4.50 -1.58
N ALA A 126 7.42 -3.90 -1.55
CA ALA A 126 8.52 -4.29 -0.67
C ALA A 126 8.37 -3.56 0.67
N TRP A 127 7.67 -4.18 1.62
CA TRP A 127 7.45 -3.63 2.97
C TRP A 127 8.70 -3.77 3.83
N TYR A 128 8.92 -2.82 4.72
CA TYR A 128 9.88 -2.99 5.80
C TYR A 128 9.37 -2.33 7.07
N PHE A 129 9.39 -3.09 8.16
CA PHE A 129 9.03 -2.62 9.48
C PHE A 129 10.05 -3.11 10.50
N SER A 130 10.36 -2.25 11.46
CA SER A 130 11.04 -2.56 12.71
C SER A 130 10.70 -1.44 13.70
N ALA A 131 10.51 -1.76 14.98
CA ALA A 131 10.20 -0.76 16.01
C ALA A 131 11.42 0.12 16.40
N ASP A 132 12.64 -0.25 15.97
CA ASP A 132 13.89 0.45 16.32
C ASP A 132 14.83 0.58 15.11
N PHE A 133 14.26 0.91 13.94
CA PHE A 133 15.04 1.19 12.74
C PHE A 133 14.29 2.08 11.75
N SER A 134 13.34 1.51 11.00
CA SER A 134 12.46 2.26 10.10
C SER A 134 11.19 1.49 9.77
N TRP A 135 10.18 2.24 9.34
CA TRP A 135 8.93 1.75 8.77
C TRP A 135 8.66 2.43 7.42
N GLY A 136 8.29 1.65 6.41
CA GLY A 136 8.03 2.18 5.08
C GLY A 136 7.92 1.11 4.02
N PHE A 137 8.04 1.54 2.76
CA PHE A 137 7.94 0.68 1.60
C PHE A 137 8.73 1.18 0.39
N ALA A 138 8.94 0.27 -0.57
CA ALA A 138 9.32 0.54 -1.95
C ALA A 138 8.47 -0.33 -2.91
N ALA A 139 8.63 -0.17 -4.22
CA ALA A 139 8.02 -1.09 -5.18
C ALA A 139 8.64 -2.49 -5.07
N ALA A 140 7.84 -3.54 -5.28
CA ALA A 140 8.35 -4.91 -5.20
C ALA A 140 9.56 -5.17 -6.10
N GLY A 141 10.59 -5.82 -5.55
CA GLY A 141 11.82 -6.13 -6.25
C GLY A 141 12.80 -4.97 -6.42
N ASP A 142 12.47 -3.77 -5.94
CA ASP A 142 13.43 -2.69 -5.84
C ASP A 142 14.45 -2.96 -4.72
N ASP A 143 15.70 -2.58 -4.96
CA ASP A 143 16.71 -2.57 -3.91
C ASP A 143 16.38 -1.48 -2.87
N VAL A 144 16.44 -1.85 -1.59
CA VAL A 144 16.24 -0.97 -0.43
C VAL A 144 17.52 -0.92 0.40
N ASN A 145 17.88 0.28 0.88
CA ASN A 145 19.00 0.45 1.81
C ASN A 145 18.62 1.36 2.97
N ARG A 146 18.17 0.74 4.06
CA ARG A 146 17.77 1.36 5.31
C ARG A 146 18.98 1.76 6.15
N SER A 147 19.72 2.79 5.78
CA SER A 147 20.73 3.40 6.70
C SER A 147 20.03 4.16 7.83
N SER A 148 19.25 3.44 8.64
CA SER A 148 18.16 3.95 9.51
C SER A 148 16.93 4.53 8.78
N CYS A 149 17.00 4.82 7.48
CA CYS A 149 15.86 4.92 6.57
C CYS A 149 16.34 4.67 5.14
N ASP A 150 15.40 4.42 4.21
CA ASP A 150 15.71 4.15 2.80
C ASP A 150 16.44 5.34 2.18
N SER A 151 17.76 5.18 2.07
CA SER A 151 18.73 6.13 1.55
C SER A 151 19.56 5.34 0.55
N VAL A 152 19.29 5.52 -0.74
CA VAL A 152 19.99 4.74 -1.75
C VAL A 152 21.46 5.16 -1.78
N PHE A 153 22.32 4.37 -1.11
CA PHE A 153 23.78 4.56 -1.15
C PHE A 153 24.45 3.59 -2.13
N GLY A 154 24.97 4.13 -3.24
CA GLY A 154 25.94 3.43 -4.10
C GLY A 154 25.40 2.67 -5.31
N GLY A 155 24.10 2.80 -5.64
CA GLY A 155 23.48 2.23 -6.86
C GLY A 155 22.50 3.21 -7.52
N PRO A 156 22.04 2.95 -8.76
CA PRO A 156 20.97 3.73 -9.36
C PRO A 156 19.66 3.42 -8.63
N GLU A 157 19.06 4.45 -8.05
CA GLU A 157 17.73 4.34 -7.48
C GLU A 157 16.69 4.13 -8.58
N THR A 158 15.88 3.08 -8.44
CA THR A 158 14.72 2.82 -9.28
C THR A 158 13.44 3.24 -8.55
N ASN A 159 12.48 3.74 -9.33
CA ASN A 159 11.15 4.13 -8.87
C ASN A 159 11.17 4.99 -7.61
N SER A 160 11.97 6.06 -7.62
CA SER A 160 12.15 6.92 -6.46
C SER A 160 10.83 7.52 -5.96
N ASP A 161 9.85 7.72 -6.85
CA ASP A 161 8.49 8.17 -6.58
C ASP A 161 7.60 7.14 -5.87
N LEU A 162 7.98 5.85 -5.89
CA LEU A 162 7.22 4.73 -5.32
C LEU A 162 7.71 4.31 -3.92
N ARG A 163 8.30 5.24 -3.16
CA ARG A 163 8.98 4.95 -1.89
C ARG A 163 8.51 5.87 -0.77
N LEU A 164 8.45 5.35 0.45
CA LEU A 164 8.13 6.11 1.66
C LEU A 164 8.92 5.53 2.81
N CYS A 165 9.53 6.38 3.64
CA CYS A 165 10.28 5.92 4.80
C CYS A 165 10.16 6.87 5.99
N TRP A 166 9.88 6.30 7.16
CA TRP A 166 9.95 6.97 8.46
C TRP A 166 10.92 6.24 9.38
N HIS A 167 11.72 7.00 10.12
CA HIS A 167 12.56 6.44 11.16
C HIS A 167 11.70 5.95 12.33
N THR A 168 12.09 4.83 12.93
CA THR A 168 11.52 4.35 14.20
C THR A 168 12.65 4.19 15.22
N VAL A 169 12.39 4.58 16.46
CA VAL A 169 13.39 4.53 17.54
C VAL A 169 12.70 4.19 18.85
N GLY A 170 13.07 3.07 19.46
CA GLY A 170 12.55 2.64 20.75
C GLY A 170 11.03 2.53 20.81
N ASP A 171 10.42 2.00 19.76
CA ASP A 171 8.96 1.92 19.55
C ASP A 171 8.26 3.26 19.30
N GLY A 172 9.01 4.36 19.11
CA GLY A 172 8.46 5.62 18.64
C GLY A 172 8.57 5.79 17.12
N ILE A 173 7.70 6.60 16.55
CA ILE A 173 7.90 7.17 15.21
C ILE A 173 8.67 8.49 15.38
N ALA A 174 9.84 8.58 14.75
CA ALA A 174 10.64 9.81 14.71
C ALA A 174 10.21 10.70 13.52
N PRO A 175 10.80 11.89 13.33
CA PRO A 175 10.47 12.74 12.20
C PRO A 175 10.69 12.01 10.86
N GLY A 176 9.81 12.25 9.89
CA GLY A 176 9.75 11.48 8.65
C GLY A 176 10.94 11.77 7.72
N TRP A 177 11.44 10.77 7.01
CA TRP A 177 12.61 10.92 6.14
C TRP A 177 12.22 11.19 4.69
N ARG A 178 11.24 10.43 4.18
CA ARG A 178 10.97 10.35 2.75
C ARG A 178 9.49 10.30 2.40
N CYS A 179 9.13 10.98 1.32
CA CYS A 179 7.82 10.94 0.69
C CYS A 179 7.98 10.89 -0.84
N GLY A 180 7.84 9.72 -1.45
CA GLY A 180 8.16 9.53 -2.87
C GLY A 180 9.60 9.93 -3.16
N ALA A 181 9.79 10.76 -4.18
CA ALA A 181 11.11 11.25 -4.60
C ALA A 181 11.67 12.38 -3.72
N ASP A 182 10.90 12.88 -2.74
CA ASP A 182 11.36 13.90 -1.79
C ASP A 182 11.97 13.23 -0.55
N GLU A 183 13.24 13.56 -0.28
CA GLU A 183 14.06 13.05 0.83
C GLU A 183 14.48 14.19 1.78
N ASP A 184 15.25 13.87 2.83
CA ASP A 184 15.74 14.83 3.82
C ASP A 184 14.62 15.63 4.53
N LEU A 185 13.46 14.99 4.77
CA LEU A 185 12.25 15.66 5.25
C LEU A 185 12.12 15.79 6.79
N ASN A 186 13.15 15.42 7.57
CA ASN A 186 13.05 15.25 9.03
C ASN A 186 12.64 16.50 9.82
N ASP A 187 12.84 17.70 9.28
CA ASP A 187 12.41 18.95 9.93
C ASP A 187 11.29 19.65 9.13
N SER A 188 10.69 18.94 8.18
CA SER A 188 9.74 19.51 7.24
C SER A 188 8.36 19.69 7.87
N ARG A 189 7.89 20.94 7.83
CA ARG A 189 6.49 21.31 8.10
C ARG A 189 5.65 21.35 6.84
N ASP A 190 6.27 21.10 5.70
CA ASP A 190 5.65 21.15 4.37
C ASP A 190 5.15 19.77 3.93
N PHE A 191 5.44 18.71 4.69
CA PHE A 191 4.98 17.35 4.43
C PHE A 191 4.22 16.77 5.62
N GLU A 192 3.21 15.98 5.30
CA GLU A 192 2.36 15.24 6.22
C GLU A 192 2.36 13.76 5.85
N ARG A 193 2.27 12.91 6.87
CA ARG A 193 2.17 11.45 6.75
C ARG A 193 0.89 10.94 7.37
N PHE A 194 0.46 9.80 6.87
CA PHE A 194 -0.82 9.20 7.19
C PHE A 194 -0.71 7.68 7.30
N VAL A 195 -1.50 7.12 8.22
CA VAL A 195 -1.88 5.71 8.20
C VAL A 195 -3.40 5.65 8.16
N PHE A 196 -3.90 4.79 7.28
CA PHE A 196 -5.30 4.46 7.17
C PHE A 196 -5.50 2.98 7.52
N GLU A 197 -6.70 2.65 7.97
CA GLU A 197 -7.13 1.29 8.23
C GLU A 197 -8.41 0.94 7.47
N ALA A 198 -8.61 -0.36 7.25
CA ALA A 198 -9.83 -0.98 6.74
C ALA A 198 -9.95 -2.41 7.27
N ASP A 199 -11.13 -3.03 7.11
CA ASP A 199 -11.42 -4.41 7.52
C ASP A 199 -11.66 -5.36 6.35
#